data_AF-A0A4P6FYC4-F1
#
_entry.id   AF-A0A4P6FYC4-F1
#
_cell.length_a   1.000
_cell.length_b   1.000
_cell.length_c   1.000
_cell.angle_alpha   90.00
_cell.angle_beta   90.00
_cell.angle_gamma   90.00
#
_symmetry.space_group_name_H-M   'P 1'
#
loop_
_entity.id
_entity.type
_entity.pdbx_description
1 polymer ?
#
loop_
_entity_poly.entity_id
_entity_poly.type
_entity_poly.pdbx_seq_one_letter_code
_entity_poly.pdbx_strand_id
1 'polypeptide(L)'
;MGNIIVSLLTLMMTLAMMSFGAYSSFYAAQRAKVSTVVGRTLERQLIYLAMTREDLGRVPTAGEVLPARISGEDGGDISYFYGTGAGYGYVCARTERRGWREEAFQRVRDQRPGALYGGDCDTNGAPSGTYVSVTVRIS
;
A
#
# COMPACT_ATOMS: atom_id res chain seq x y z
N MET A 1 -44.39 30.21 -16.40
CA MET A 1 -43.04 30.35 -15.79
C MET A 1 -42.63 29.13 -14.95
N GLY A 2 -43.54 28.40 -14.30
CA GLY A 2 -43.21 27.21 -13.50
C GLY A 2 -42.46 26.10 -14.24
N ASN A 3 -42.83 25.79 -15.49
CA ASN A 3 -42.17 24.73 -16.26
C ASN A 3 -40.68 25.00 -16.55
N ILE A 4 -40.30 26.27 -16.77
CA ILE A 4 -38.91 26.66 -17.07
C ILE A 4 -38.03 26.50 -15.81
N ILE A 5 -38.57 26.84 -14.64
CA ILE A 5 -37.86 26.73 -13.35
C ILE A 5 -37.63 25.25 -13.00
N VAL A 6 -38.64 24.39 -13.21
CA VAL A 6 -38.51 22.95 -12.97
C VAL A 6 -37.48 22.32 -13.91
N SER A 7 -37.46 22.71 -15.18
CA SER A 7 -36.44 22.25 -16.15
C SER A 7 -35.02 22.71 -15.80
N LEU A 8 -34.85 23.93 -15.28
CA LEU A 8 -33.54 24.42 -14.82
C LEU A 8 -33.04 23.65 -13.57
N LEU A 9 -33.94 23.36 -12.63
CA LEU A 9 -33.60 22.60 -11.42
C LEU A 9 -33.20 21.16 -11.73
N THR A 10 -33.93 20.47 -12.62
CA THR A 10 -33.57 19.11 -13.03
C THR A 10 -32.24 19.07 -13.78
N LEU A 11 -31.94 20.09 -14.59
CA LEU A 11 -30.65 20.21 -15.28
C LEU A 11 -29.48 20.41 -14.30
N MET A 12 -29.63 21.27 -13.29
CA MET A 12 -28.58 21.45 -12.28
C MET A 12 -28.38 20.20 -11.42
N MET A 13 -29.46 19.51 -11.06
CA MET A 13 -29.39 18.31 -10.23
C MET A 13 -28.73 17.14 -10.98
N THR A 14 -29.04 16.98 -12.26
CA THR A 14 -28.37 15.99 -13.13
C THR A 14 -26.89 16.34 -13.34
N LEU A 15 -26.55 17.61 -13.56
CA LEU A 15 -25.16 18.06 -13.68
C LEU A 15 -24.36 17.81 -12.39
N ALA A 16 -24.97 18.06 -11.22
CA ALA A 16 -24.36 17.82 -9.92
C ALA A 16 -24.12 16.32 -9.67
N MET A 17 -25.10 15.46 -10.02
CA MET A 17 -24.95 14.00 -9.92
C MET A 17 -23.89 13.45 -10.87
N MET A 18 -23.84 13.93 -12.12
CA MET A 18 -22.80 13.53 -13.07
C MET A 18 -21.41 13.96 -12.61
N SER A 19 -21.30 15.18 -12.07
CA SER A 19 -20.04 15.70 -11.52
C SER A 19 -19.57 14.89 -10.31
N PHE A 20 -20.49 14.49 -9.42
CA PHE A 20 -20.19 13.63 -8.29
C PHE A 20 -19.79 12.21 -8.71
N GLY A 21 -20.46 11.65 -9.74
CA GLY A 21 -20.09 10.37 -10.35
C GLY A 21 -18.70 10.38 -11.00
N ALA A 22 -18.39 11.44 -11.76
CA ALA A 22 -17.07 11.63 -12.37
C ALA A 22 -15.97 11.82 -11.31
N TYR A 23 -16.27 12.59 -10.25
CA TYR A 23 -15.36 12.79 -9.12
C TYR A 23 -15.08 11.47 -8.41
N SER A 24 -16.11 10.76 -7.95
CA SER A 24 -15.95 9.49 -7.22
C SER A 24 -15.20 8.42 -8.03
N SER A 25 -15.48 8.30 -9.33
CA SER A 25 -14.79 7.35 -10.23
C SER A 25 -13.31 7.69 -10.43
N PHE A 26 -12.96 8.99 -10.57
CA PHE A 26 -11.56 9.42 -10.65
C PHE A 26 -10.77 9.06 -9.39
N TYR A 27 -11.31 9.33 -8.20
CA TYR A 27 -10.65 8.99 -6.94
C TYR A 27 -10.57 7.48 -6.73
N ALA A 28 -11.59 6.72 -7.12
CA ALA A 28 -11.55 5.25 -7.06
C ALA A 28 -10.43 4.68 -7.96
N ALA A 29 -10.27 5.21 -9.18
CA ALA A 29 -9.20 4.83 -10.09
C ALA A 29 -7.80 5.16 -9.54
N GLN A 30 -7.63 6.33 -8.91
CA GLN A 30 -6.37 6.67 -8.25
C GLN A 30 -6.04 5.74 -7.08
N ARG A 31 -7.01 5.42 -6.23
CA ARG A 31 -6.82 4.46 -5.12
C ARG A 31 -6.41 3.08 -5.62
N ALA A 32 -7.08 2.59 -6.66
CA ALA A 32 -6.77 1.31 -7.29
C ALA A 32 -5.35 1.30 -7.88
N LYS A 33 -4.95 2.38 -8.55
CA LYS A 33 -3.59 2.52 -9.08
C LYS A 33 -2.53 2.44 -7.98
N VAL A 34 -2.74 3.15 -6.87
CA VAL A 34 -1.81 3.13 -5.73
C VAL A 34 -1.74 1.72 -5.13
N SER A 35 -2.87 1.05 -4.87
CA SER A 35 -2.86 -0.32 -4.34
C SER A 35 -2.14 -1.31 -5.24
N THR A 36 -2.31 -1.19 -6.57
CA THR A 36 -1.62 -2.05 -7.53
C THR A 36 -0.12 -1.82 -7.52
N VAL A 37 0.34 -0.58 -7.43
CA VAL A 37 1.77 -0.26 -7.34
C VAL A 37 2.34 -0.81 -6.04
N VAL A 38 1.71 -0.54 -4.89
CA VAL A 38 2.18 -1.06 -3.59
C VAL A 38 2.26 -2.59 -3.61
N GLY A 39 1.21 -3.26 -4.08
CA GLY A 39 1.15 -4.72 -4.13
C GLY A 39 2.20 -5.33 -5.06
N ARG A 40 2.40 -4.76 -6.25
CA ARG A 40 3.39 -5.25 -7.23
C ARG A 40 4.81 -5.05 -6.75
N THR A 41 5.13 -3.89 -6.18
CA THR A 41 6.46 -3.61 -5.65
C THR A 41 6.75 -4.48 -4.43
N LEU A 42 5.78 -4.63 -3.51
CA LEU A 42 5.90 -5.54 -2.38
C LEU A 42 6.19 -6.98 -2.83
N GLU A 43 5.50 -7.45 -3.86
CA GLU A 43 5.73 -8.78 -4.45
C GLU A 43 7.13 -8.93 -5.04
N ARG A 44 7.63 -7.92 -5.75
CA ARG A 44 9.02 -7.92 -6.24
C ARG A 44 10.01 -8.04 -5.09
N GLN A 45 9.80 -7.31 -4.00
CA GLN A 45 10.68 -7.38 -2.83
C GLN A 45 10.65 -8.76 -2.17
N LEU A 46 9.48 -9.39 -2.10
CA LEU A 46 9.36 -10.77 -1.61
C LEU A 46 10.11 -11.76 -2.51
N ILE A 47 10.02 -11.61 -3.82
CA ILE A 47 10.75 -12.45 -4.79
C ILE A 47 12.26 -12.27 -4.63
N TYR A 48 12.76 -11.03 -4.49
CA TYR A 48 14.19 -10.78 -4.27
C TYR A 48 14.73 -11.48 -3.02
N LEU A 49 13.97 -11.46 -1.94
CA LEU A 49 14.36 -12.13 -0.70
C LEU A 49 14.24 -13.65 -0.78
N ALA A 50 13.23 -14.17 -1.48
CA ALA A 50 13.09 -15.61 -1.72
C ALA A 50 14.29 -16.14 -2.50
N MET A 51 14.70 -15.45 -3.58
CA MET A 51 15.91 -15.80 -4.34
C MET A 51 17.17 -15.73 -3.47
N THR A 52 17.32 -14.66 -2.69
CA THR A 52 18.49 -14.51 -1.79
C THR A 52 18.54 -15.62 -0.74
N ARG A 53 17.39 -16.04 -0.21
CA ARG A 53 17.29 -17.16 0.73
C ARG A 53 17.66 -18.48 0.06
N GLU A 54 17.19 -18.72 -1.16
CA GLU A 54 17.50 -19.93 -1.93
C GLU A 54 19.00 -20.04 -2.18
N ASP A 55 19.64 -18.94 -2.59
CA ASP A 55 21.09 -18.87 -2.82
C ASP A 55 21.91 -19.16 -1.55
N LEU A 56 21.43 -18.70 -0.38
CA LEU A 56 22.14 -18.87 0.89
C LEU A 56 21.81 -20.17 1.62
N GLY A 57 20.72 -20.86 1.27
CA GLY A 57 20.21 -22.03 1.99
C GLY A 57 19.70 -21.72 3.42
N ARG A 58 19.54 -20.44 3.77
CA ARG A 58 19.05 -19.96 5.08
C ARG A 58 18.40 -18.60 4.96
N VAL A 59 17.72 -18.15 6.02
CA VAL A 59 17.17 -16.78 6.08
C VAL A 59 18.34 -15.78 5.97
N PRO A 60 18.30 -14.86 4.98
CA PRO A 60 19.36 -13.86 4.81
C PRO A 60 19.37 -12.89 5.99
N THR A 61 20.53 -12.40 6.38
CA THR A 61 20.63 -11.30 7.35
C THR A 61 20.50 -9.96 6.63
N ALA A 62 20.15 -8.89 7.35
CA ALA A 62 19.95 -7.56 6.74
C ALA A 62 21.18 -7.07 5.95
N GLY A 63 22.40 -7.47 6.33
CA GLY A 63 23.63 -7.11 5.61
C GLY A 63 23.85 -7.89 4.31
N GLU A 64 23.19 -9.02 4.13
CA GLU A 64 23.28 -9.87 2.93
C GLU A 64 22.25 -9.50 1.88
N VAL A 65 21.22 -8.77 2.31
CA VAL A 65 20.16 -8.27 1.45
C VAL A 65 20.57 -6.91 0.90
N LEU A 66 20.65 -6.80 -0.43
CA LEU A 66 21.02 -5.55 -1.09
C LEU A 66 20.03 -4.42 -0.76
N PRO A 67 20.40 -3.41 0.05
CA PRO A 67 19.46 -2.40 0.53
C PRO A 67 18.86 -1.59 -0.62
N ALA A 68 19.66 -1.29 -1.65
CA ALA A 68 19.20 -0.55 -2.83
C ALA A 68 18.10 -1.26 -3.62
N ARG A 69 18.02 -2.60 -3.58
CA ARG A 69 16.94 -3.35 -4.24
C ARG A 69 15.65 -3.27 -3.45
N ILE A 70 15.76 -3.21 -2.12
CA ILE A 70 14.63 -3.10 -1.22
C ILE A 70 14.11 -1.68 -1.12
N SER A 71 14.97 -0.68 -1.01
CA SER A 71 14.57 0.72 -0.82
C SER A 71 14.29 1.49 -2.12
N GLY A 72 14.63 0.94 -3.29
CA GLY A 72 14.81 1.71 -4.53
C GLY A 72 13.66 1.67 -5.54
N GLU A 73 12.58 0.92 -5.32
CA GLU A 73 11.46 0.91 -6.27
C GLU A 73 10.46 2.04 -5.97
N ASP A 74 10.49 3.04 -6.85
CA ASP A 74 9.76 4.30 -6.86
C ASP A 74 8.29 4.24 -6.40
N GLY A 75 7.97 5.18 -5.51
CA GLY A 75 6.61 5.51 -5.07
C GLY A 75 6.53 6.80 -4.25
N GLY A 76 7.50 7.71 -4.37
CA GLY A 76 7.52 9.08 -3.84
C GLY A 76 7.49 9.29 -2.33
N ASP A 77 7.02 8.32 -1.55
CA ASP A 77 6.76 8.45 -0.12
C ASP A 77 6.50 7.10 0.58
N ILE A 78 6.77 5.98 -0.10
CA ILE A 78 6.65 4.62 0.45
C ILE A 78 8.06 4.06 0.56
N SER A 79 8.45 3.72 1.78
CA SER A 79 9.74 3.12 2.10
C SER A 79 9.53 1.64 2.38
N TYR A 80 10.36 0.80 1.77
CA TYR A 80 10.34 -0.63 2.00
C TYR A 80 11.54 -1.03 2.86
N PHE A 81 11.30 -1.94 3.79
CA PHE A 81 12.25 -2.41 4.78
C PHE A 81 12.23 -3.94 4.85
N TYR A 82 13.39 -4.50 5.17
CA TYR A 82 13.54 -5.90 5.45
C TYR A 82 13.95 -6.09 6.91
N GLY A 83 13.40 -7.11 7.54
CA GLY A 83 13.85 -7.54 8.86
C GLY A 83 13.82 -9.05 9.03
N THR A 84 14.50 -9.50 10.07
CA THR A 84 14.59 -10.91 10.45
C THR A 84 14.28 -11.05 11.93
N GLY A 85 13.44 -12.03 12.30
CA GLY A 85 13.11 -12.30 13.69
C GLY A 85 12.57 -13.72 13.86
N ALA A 86 12.92 -14.36 14.99
CA ALA A 86 12.44 -15.70 15.37
C ALA A 86 12.58 -16.79 14.28
N GLY A 87 13.60 -16.72 13.42
CA GLY A 87 13.82 -17.66 12.32
C GLY A 87 13.05 -17.37 11.04
N TYR A 88 12.46 -16.18 10.91
CA TYR A 88 11.71 -15.76 9.72
C TYR A 88 12.23 -14.44 9.17
N GLY A 89 12.10 -14.25 7.86
CA GLY A 89 12.30 -12.96 7.20
C GLY A 89 10.96 -12.26 6.95
N TYR A 90 10.93 -10.94 6.89
CA TYR A 90 9.74 -10.19 6.52
C TYR A 90 10.08 -8.95 5.69
N VAL A 91 9.15 -8.58 4.80
CA VAL A 91 9.17 -7.29 4.10
C VAL A 91 8.09 -6.41 4.69
N CYS A 92 8.48 -5.19 5.02
CA CYS A 92 7.57 -4.14 5.42
C CYS A 92 7.55 -3.04 4.37
N ALA A 93 6.38 -2.59 3.95
CA ALA A 93 6.23 -1.29 3.29
C ALA A 93 5.70 -0.29 4.31
N ARG A 94 6.17 0.96 4.31
CA ARG A 94 5.76 2.03 5.23
C ARG A 94 5.56 3.35 4.50
N THR A 95 4.62 4.17 4.97
CA THR A 95 4.39 5.55 4.48
C THR A 95 4.11 6.50 5.63
N GLU A 96 4.55 7.75 5.52
CA GLU A 96 4.27 8.83 6.49
C GLU A 96 3.03 9.67 6.14
N ARG A 97 2.48 9.51 4.92
CA ARG A 97 1.28 10.24 4.49
C ARG A 97 0.01 9.39 4.66
N ARG A 98 -0.94 9.97 5.40
CA ARG A 98 -2.18 9.35 5.88
C ARG A 98 -3.36 9.30 4.90
N GLY A 99 -3.24 9.84 3.68
CA GLY A 99 -4.38 9.96 2.75
C GLY A 99 -4.83 8.62 2.14
N TRP A 100 -4.92 8.58 0.82
CA TRP A 100 -5.39 7.41 0.03
C TRP A 100 -4.54 6.14 0.14
N ARG A 101 -3.43 6.19 0.89
CA ARG A 101 -2.50 5.07 1.05
C ARG A 101 -2.91 4.10 2.16
N GLU A 102 -3.61 4.54 3.21
CA GLU A 102 -4.09 3.61 4.25
C GLU A 102 -5.02 2.55 3.64
N GLU A 103 -6.00 2.98 2.85
CA GLU A 103 -6.91 2.08 2.13
C GLU A 103 -6.15 1.18 1.15
N ALA A 104 -5.14 1.71 0.46
CA ALA A 104 -4.35 0.93 -0.48
C ALA A 104 -3.56 -0.19 0.22
N PHE A 105 -2.94 0.10 1.37
CA PHE A 105 -2.20 -0.87 2.17
C PHE A 105 -3.13 -1.89 2.84
N GLN A 106 -4.32 -1.48 3.28
CA GLN A 106 -5.36 -2.40 3.76
C GLN A 106 -5.82 -3.36 2.66
N ARG A 107 -6.07 -2.87 1.44
CA ARG A 107 -6.40 -3.74 0.31
C ARG A 107 -5.30 -4.72 -0.03
N VAL A 108 -4.03 -4.28 -0.01
CA VAL A 108 -2.89 -5.18 -0.25
C VAL A 108 -2.79 -6.25 0.85
N ARG A 109 -3.05 -5.89 2.11
CA ARG A 109 -3.17 -6.86 3.22
C ARG A 109 -4.26 -7.89 2.95
N ASP A 110 -5.46 -7.44 2.60
CA ASP A 110 -6.60 -8.33 2.38
C ASP A 110 -6.39 -9.31 1.22
N GLN A 111 -5.56 -8.93 0.25
CA GLN A 111 -5.19 -9.78 -0.89
C GLN A 111 -4.03 -10.74 -0.59
N ARG A 112 -3.34 -10.61 0.55
CA ARG A 112 -2.13 -11.38 0.89
C ARG A 112 -2.33 -12.16 2.20
N PRO A 113 -2.47 -13.50 2.13
CA PRO A 113 -2.60 -14.34 3.32
C PRO A 113 -1.39 -14.17 4.26
N GLY A 114 -1.64 -13.95 5.55
CA GLY A 114 -0.59 -13.78 6.55
C GLY A 114 0.08 -12.39 6.54
N ALA A 115 -0.39 -11.45 5.72
CA ALA A 115 0.05 -10.06 5.79
C ALA A 115 -0.55 -9.36 7.02
N LEU A 116 0.28 -8.59 7.71
CA LEU A 116 -0.13 -7.75 8.84
C LEU A 116 -0.20 -6.30 8.40
N TYR A 117 -1.15 -5.55 8.96
CA TYR A 117 -1.30 -4.11 8.73
C TYR A 117 -1.20 -3.38 10.07
N GLY A 118 -0.38 -2.34 10.15
CA GLY A 118 -0.12 -1.64 11.41
C GLY A 118 0.65 -0.34 11.24
N GLY A 119 1.10 0.22 12.37
CA GLY A 119 1.96 1.41 12.37
C GLY A 119 3.46 1.10 12.36
N ASP A 120 3.84 -0.12 12.73
CA ASP A 120 5.22 -0.49 12.95
C ASP A 120 5.61 -1.72 12.12
N CYS A 121 6.84 -1.67 11.59
CA CYS A 121 7.46 -2.77 10.88
C CYS A 121 8.10 -3.80 11.84
N ASP A 122 7.99 -3.60 13.16
CA ASP A 122 8.51 -4.48 14.19
C ASP A 122 7.41 -4.86 15.19
N THR A 123 7.42 -6.13 15.58
CA THR A 123 6.66 -6.72 16.68
C THR A 123 6.70 -5.88 17.97
N ASN A 124 5.52 -5.59 18.56
CA ASN A 124 5.32 -5.14 19.96
C ASN A 124 6.11 -3.90 20.46
N GLY A 125 6.02 -2.74 19.81
CA GLY A 125 6.58 -1.49 20.36
C GLY A 125 5.77 -0.26 19.94
N ALA A 126 5.44 0.62 20.89
CA ALA A 126 4.40 1.65 20.77
C ALA A 126 4.72 2.84 19.83
N PRO A 127 3.68 3.55 19.32
CA PRO A 127 3.79 4.51 18.22
C PRO A 127 4.03 5.95 18.71
N SER A 128 4.85 6.71 17.99
CA SER A 128 4.78 8.19 18.02
C SER A 128 4.96 8.78 16.63
N GLY A 129 4.08 8.36 15.73
CA GLY A 129 3.85 9.03 14.47
C GLY A 129 2.80 8.28 13.67
N THR A 130 2.09 9.00 12.82
CA THR A 130 0.97 8.43 12.08
C THR A 130 1.50 7.70 10.85
N TYR A 131 2.06 6.51 11.06
CA TYR A 131 2.66 5.68 10.01
C TYR A 131 1.71 4.54 9.65
N VAL A 132 1.71 4.13 8.38
CA VAL A 132 0.99 2.94 7.92
C VAL A 132 1.94 1.97 7.26
N SER A 133 1.83 0.70 7.65
CA SER A 133 2.66 -0.39 7.17
C SER A 133 1.87 -1.64 6.75
N VAL A 134 2.45 -2.41 5.84
CA VAL A 134 2.06 -3.79 5.54
C VAL A 134 3.28 -4.70 5.62
N THR A 135 3.18 -5.77 6.40
CA THR A 135 4.26 -6.71 6.66
C THR A 135 3.90 -8.08 6.13
N VAL A 136 4.75 -8.67 5.29
CA VAL A 136 4.56 -10.03 4.78
C VAL A 136 5.73 -10.91 5.20
N ARG A 137 5.41 -12.07 5.78
CA ARG A 137 6.38 -13.06 6.24
C ARG A 137 6.85 -13.95 5.10
N ILE A 138 8.15 -14.23 5.08
CA ILE A 138 8.83 -15.15 4.18
C ILE A 138 9.25 -16.35 5.02
N SER A 139 8.37 -17.35 5.09
CA SER A 139 8.55 -18.61 5.84
C SER A 139 9.57 -19.53 5.20
#